data_AF-A0A2V9ZTY6-F1
#
_entry.id   AF-A0A2V9ZTY6-F1
#
_cell.length_a   1.000
_cell.length_b   1.000
_cell.length_c   1.000
_cell.angle_alpha   90.00
_cell.angle_beta   90.00
_cell.angle_gamma   90.00
#
_symmetry.space_group_name_H-M   'P 1'
#
loop_
_entity.id
_entity.type
_entity.pdbx_description
1 polymer ?
#
loop_
_entity_poly.entity_id
_entity_poly.type
_entity_poly.pdbx_seq_one_letter_code
_entity_poly.pdbx_strand_id
1 'polypeptide(L)'
;MIKVSRLMFCVAGLLVCSLLFEKAEPTAPKVEAPSAGSKPTPKPLTEDQQLGRQILESSEAMARGLEPPMRSYSLLQIAQAYVSTDKAKAARLLRDAFTAAVAIPDDKDVKDTKSRLEQPILQALLPLSQSDVEERLLQADPGVRKGMSDAIVHLYADKKQFAPALELVNRMTAEDEFPYGSGASLIQAMPAEMDGEKQSLFAQAITSYSQHKHQSVNVHGGGLVGMVTRFSASMPPKLALEAIDEILKQSKESNSDEASITMSSEQGTLGFSSFYEYELFAFLPLLRQLDESRAKSLLEENQDLAAKLKQFPEGVGSLDPELAVRRHELQRQAEDTIDSAGKDPVQAIAQAATLPASLADNVFQSPRGHVLETIAKINVKNHPAVARQAVDELKKMAEDLAPQAQVIYLASAADLYLQLGDQDSAERIVSKGFKAAEALLEKDTDADDPNLALKAWWPSADAYRRFIEVEAKISHSTTANILKEIKDPEIRTVESIIVARTLLGDPPKGYQITRRKRVGDGYSTTSSSCGP
;
A
#
# COMPACT_ATOMS: atom_id res chain seq x y z
N MET A 1 -59.15 13.75 -45.42
CA MET A 1 -60.13 14.15 -44.36
C MET A 1 -59.82 15.58 -43.89
N ILE A 2 -60.73 16.16 -43.12
CA ILE A 2 -60.85 17.60 -42.83
C ILE A 2 -59.76 18.11 -41.86
N LYS A 3 -59.19 19.29 -42.18
CA LYS A 3 -58.65 20.43 -41.36
C LYS A 3 -58.27 20.23 -39.87
N VAL A 4 -57.33 20.98 -39.24
CA VAL A 4 -56.18 21.85 -39.61
C VAL A 4 -55.63 22.50 -38.30
N SER A 5 -54.47 23.19 -38.35
CA SER A 5 -53.94 24.16 -37.33
C SER A 5 -53.28 23.55 -36.07
N ARG A 6 -52.16 24.03 -35.51
CA ARG A 6 -51.35 25.30 -35.58
C ARG A 6 -49.86 24.95 -35.30
N LEU A 7 -48.76 25.65 -35.67
CA LEU A 7 -48.43 26.97 -36.27
C LEU A 7 -48.79 28.24 -35.44
N MET A 8 -47.94 29.25 -35.22
CA MET A 8 -46.64 29.67 -35.80
C MET A 8 -46.01 30.74 -34.86
N PHE A 9 -44.76 31.15 -35.09
CA PHE A 9 -44.16 32.53 -35.02
C PHE A 9 -42.65 32.38 -34.71
N CYS A 10 -41.72 32.52 -35.67
CA CYS A 10 -41.26 33.74 -36.36
C CYS A 10 -40.41 34.69 -35.48
N VAL A 11 -39.33 35.34 -35.92
CA VAL A 11 -38.38 35.31 -37.06
C VAL A 11 -37.56 36.63 -37.00
N ALA A 12 -36.42 36.69 -37.71
CA ALA A 12 -35.58 37.86 -38.06
C ALA A 12 -34.36 38.09 -37.15
N GLY A 13 -33.16 38.41 -37.65
CA GLY A 13 -32.67 38.65 -39.03
C GLY A 13 -31.22 39.20 -38.97
N LEU A 14 -30.41 39.44 -40.02
CA LEU A 14 -30.48 39.27 -41.49
C LEU A 14 -29.08 39.60 -42.09
N LEU A 15 -28.78 39.14 -43.33
CA LEU A 15 -27.86 39.75 -44.35
C LEU A 15 -26.32 39.79 -44.07
N VAL A 16 -25.37 39.81 -45.05
CA VAL A 16 -25.32 39.73 -46.55
C VAL A 16 -24.10 38.84 -46.92
N CYS A 17 -24.22 37.74 -47.66
CA CYS A 17 -24.00 37.56 -49.11
C CYS A 17 -22.71 38.14 -49.77
N SER A 18 -21.89 37.23 -50.32
CA SER A 18 -20.71 37.48 -51.15
C SER A 18 -21.04 37.87 -52.60
N LEU A 19 -20.06 38.43 -53.32
CA LEU A 19 -19.92 38.26 -54.77
C LEU A 19 -18.46 37.93 -55.15
N LEU A 20 -18.30 37.20 -56.26
CA LEU A 20 -17.09 36.51 -56.71
C LEU A 20 -16.46 37.18 -57.95
N PHE A 21 -15.15 37.03 -58.11
CA PHE A 21 -14.31 36.91 -59.33
C PHE A 21 -12.83 37.07 -58.86
N GLU A 22 -11.77 36.41 -59.37
CA GLU A 22 -11.57 35.47 -60.47
C GLU A 22 -10.30 34.58 -60.21
N LYS A 23 -9.95 33.66 -61.13
CA LYS A 23 -8.90 32.62 -61.02
C LYS A 23 -7.47 33.11 -60.67
N ALA A 24 -6.80 32.38 -59.78
CA ALA A 24 -5.39 31.95 -59.93
C ALA A 24 -5.03 30.79 -58.97
N GLU A 25 -4.27 29.81 -59.46
CA GLU A 25 -3.59 28.73 -58.72
C GLU A 25 -2.15 28.60 -59.27
N PRO A 26 -1.16 28.07 -58.52
CA PRO A 26 -0.88 28.35 -57.12
C PRO A 26 0.63 28.66 -56.88
N THR A 27 0.95 29.57 -55.97
CA THR A 27 2.31 29.68 -55.39
C THR A 27 2.27 29.30 -53.91
N ALA A 28 2.92 28.18 -53.59
CA ALA A 28 2.88 27.59 -52.25
C ALA A 28 3.48 28.53 -51.18
N PRO A 29 2.73 28.87 -50.11
CA PRO A 29 3.30 29.51 -48.94
C PRO A 29 4.16 28.50 -48.16
N LYS A 30 5.36 28.95 -47.82
CA LYS A 30 6.36 28.25 -47.00
C LYS A 30 5.74 27.78 -45.67
N VAL A 31 5.74 26.48 -45.42
CA VAL A 31 5.40 25.92 -44.09
C VAL A 31 6.46 26.37 -43.09
N GLU A 32 6.07 27.19 -42.12
CA GLU A 32 6.91 27.44 -40.94
C GLU A 32 6.94 26.18 -40.08
N ALA A 33 8.15 25.71 -39.77
CA ALA A 33 8.34 24.58 -38.88
C ALA A 33 7.83 24.92 -37.46
N PRO A 34 7.24 23.95 -36.72
CA PRO A 34 6.76 24.21 -35.38
C PRO A 34 7.91 24.67 -34.48
N SER A 35 7.69 25.81 -33.82
CA SER A 35 8.63 26.36 -32.82
C SER A 35 8.98 25.29 -31.78
N ALA A 36 10.27 25.04 -31.59
CA ALA A 36 10.75 24.12 -30.59
C ALA A 36 10.29 24.58 -29.21
N GLY A 37 9.41 23.79 -28.58
CA GLY A 37 8.83 24.13 -27.28
C GLY A 37 9.90 24.45 -26.25
N SER A 38 9.89 25.68 -25.74
CA SER A 38 10.74 26.09 -24.64
C SER A 38 10.52 25.16 -23.46
N LYS A 39 11.59 24.51 -22.98
CA LYS A 39 11.54 23.79 -21.69
C LYS A 39 11.00 24.76 -20.63
N PRO A 40 9.98 24.39 -19.84
CA PRO A 40 9.45 25.28 -18.82
C PRO A 40 10.58 25.62 -17.85
N THR A 41 10.87 26.92 -17.72
CA THR A 41 11.83 27.42 -16.73
C THR A 41 11.36 27.01 -15.34
N PRO A 42 12.24 26.47 -14.47
CA PRO A 42 11.86 26.15 -13.10
C PRO A 42 11.29 27.39 -12.41
N LYS A 43 10.10 27.27 -11.82
CA LYS A 43 9.56 28.34 -10.98
C LYS A 43 10.50 28.54 -9.79
N PRO A 44 10.81 29.79 -9.40
CA PRO A 44 11.57 30.05 -8.17
C PRO A 44 10.80 29.51 -6.96
N LEU A 45 11.55 29.03 -5.96
CA LEU A 45 10.99 28.49 -4.73
C LEU A 45 10.29 29.59 -3.92
N THR A 46 9.13 29.27 -3.33
CA THR A 46 8.46 30.13 -2.34
C THR A 46 9.31 30.32 -1.09
N GLU A 47 8.99 31.31 -0.25
CA GLU A 47 9.69 31.52 1.03
C GLU A 47 9.64 30.26 1.91
N ASP A 48 8.48 29.60 1.98
CA ASP A 48 8.30 28.32 2.68
C ASP A 48 9.19 27.21 2.12
N GLN A 49 9.27 27.08 0.79
CA GLN A 49 10.13 26.09 0.14
C GLN A 49 11.63 26.39 0.34
N GLN A 50 12.01 27.66 0.48
CA GLN A 50 13.38 28.06 0.84
C GLN A 50 13.69 27.70 2.30
N LEU A 51 12.77 27.98 3.23
CA LEU A 51 12.88 27.58 4.63
C LEU A 51 12.95 26.04 4.76
N GLY A 52 12.05 25.31 4.09
CA GLY A 52 12.04 23.85 4.05
C GLY A 52 13.37 23.29 3.55
N ARG A 53 13.96 23.88 2.49
CA ARG A 53 15.28 23.49 2.00
C ARG A 53 16.39 23.71 3.04
N GLN A 54 16.40 24.84 3.75
CA GLN A 54 17.40 25.12 4.80
C GLN A 54 17.27 24.14 5.99
N ILE A 55 16.04 23.82 6.41
CA ILE A 55 15.78 22.83 7.46
C ILE A 55 16.22 21.44 6.98
N LEU A 56 15.96 21.07 5.72
CA LEU A 56 16.38 19.78 5.17
C LEU A 56 17.90 19.62 5.10
N GLU A 57 18.62 20.66 4.67
CA GLU A 57 20.08 20.66 4.55
C GLU A 57 20.78 20.58 5.91
N SER A 58 20.28 21.31 6.92
CA SER A 58 20.77 21.17 8.31
C SER A 58 20.41 19.80 8.92
N SER A 59 19.24 19.26 8.58
CA SER A 59 18.82 17.92 9.02
C SER A 59 19.63 16.78 8.39
N GLU A 60 20.17 16.93 7.16
CA GLU A 60 21.10 15.93 6.58
C GLU A 60 22.36 15.77 7.44
N ALA A 61 22.91 16.87 7.95
CA ALA A 61 24.08 16.83 8.83
C ALA A 61 23.78 16.12 10.16
N MET A 62 22.61 16.42 10.77
CA MET A 62 22.16 15.75 12.01
C MET A 62 21.89 14.25 11.77
N ALA A 63 21.16 13.90 10.70
CA ALA A 63 20.83 12.53 10.33
C ALA A 63 22.08 11.64 10.17
N ARG A 64 23.16 12.16 9.55
CA ARG A 64 24.44 11.44 9.39
C ARG A 64 25.12 11.12 10.72
N GLY A 65 24.84 11.87 11.78
CA GLY A 65 25.38 11.64 13.13
C GLY A 65 24.61 10.61 13.97
N LEU A 66 23.40 10.21 13.56
CA LEU A 66 22.56 9.25 14.30
C LEU A 66 23.09 7.81 14.23
N GLU A 67 22.63 6.95 15.13
CA GLU A 67 22.90 5.51 15.08
C GLU A 67 22.30 4.83 13.83
N PRO A 68 22.83 3.68 13.37
CA PRO A 68 22.50 3.10 12.05
C PRO A 68 20.99 3.00 11.73
N PRO A 69 20.08 2.56 12.64
CA PRO A 69 18.65 2.50 12.34
C PRO A 69 18.02 3.87 12.07
N MET A 70 18.28 4.86 12.93
CA MET A 70 17.70 6.20 12.79
C MET A 70 18.38 7.01 11.69
N ARG A 71 19.68 6.80 11.45
CA ARG A 71 20.42 7.32 10.27
C ARG A 71 19.81 6.82 8.97
N SER A 72 19.58 5.50 8.88
CA SER A 72 18.99 4.85 7.70
C SER A 72 17.61 5.43 7.38
N TYR A 73 16.71 5.46 8.38
CA TYR A 73 15.38 6.04 8.23
C TYR A 73 15.44 7.53 7.84
N SER A 74 16.25 8.33 8.53
CA SER A 74 16.35 9.78 8.27
C SER A 74 16.87 10.08 6.86
N LEU A 75 17.88 9.35 6.39
CA LEU A 75 18.42 9.52 5.04
C LEU A 75 17.42 9.07 3.96
N LEU A 76 16.59 8.05 4.21
CA LEU A 76 15.46 7.69 3.33
C LEU A 76 14.45 8.85 3.23
N GLN A 77 14.04 9.42 4.35
CA GLN A 77 13.09 10.55 4.37
C GLN A 77 13.64 11.77 3.62
N ILE A 78 14.93 12.11 3.83
CA ILE A 78 15.59 13.22 3.13
C ILE A 78 15.71 12.92 1.63
N ALA A 79 16.05 11.69 1.25
CA ALA A 79 16.17 11.31 -0.16
C ALA A 79 14.87 11.49 -0.94
N GLN A 80 13.73 11.11 -0.34
CA GLN A 80 12.41 11.25 -0.95
C GLN A 80 12.11 12.72 -1.32
N ALA A 81 12.44 13.67 -0.44
CA ALA A 81 12.30 15.11 -0.69
C ALA A 81 13.11 15.62 -1.90
N TYR A 82 14.20 14.93 -2.27
CA TYR A 82 15.02 15.27 -3.42
C TYR A 82 14.61 14.55 -4.72
N VAL A 83 13.74 13.52 -4.70
CA VAL A 83 13.40 12.71 -5.91
C VAL A 83 12.88 13.56 -7.08
N SER A 84 12.13 14.62 -6.81
CA SER A 84 11.56 15.51 -7.82
C SER A 84 12.50 16.62 -8.29
N THR A 85 13.53 16.97 -7.51
CA THR A 85 14.39 18.15 -7.75
C THR A 85 15.86 17.83 -8.02
N ASP A 86 16.41 16.79 -7.39
CA ASP A 86 17.78 16.30 -7.57
C ASP A 86 17.83 14.77 -7.40
N LYS A 87 17.56 14.06 -8.48
CA LYS A 87 17.61 12.59 -8.54
C LYS A 87 18.99 12.02 -8.21
N ALA A 88 20.07 12.74 -8.50
CA ALA A 88 21.43 12.28 -8.23
C ALA A 88 21.75 12.34 -6.73
N LYS A 89 21.35 13.44 -6.05
CA LYS A 89 21.43 13.53 -4.59
C LYS A 89 20.50 12.52 -3.91
N ALA A 90 19.26 12.34 -4.41
CA ALA A 90 18.34 11.33 -3.89
C ALA A 90 18.93 9.90 -3.97
N ALA A 91 19.47 9.51 -5.13
CA ALA A 91 20.14 8.21 -5.28
C ALA A 91 21.35 8.05 -4.35
N ARG A 92 22.20 9.09 -4.20
CA ARG A 92 23.33 9.07 -3.25
C ARG A 92 22.84 8.86 -1.81
N LEU A 93 21.81 9.59 -1.39
CA LEU A 93 21.25 9.48 -0.05
C LEU A 93 20.63 8.10 0.22
N LEU A 94 19.99 7.48 -0.77
CA LEU A 94 19.45 6.11 -0.64
C LEU A 94 20.56 5.07 -0.54
N ARG A 95 21.70 5.23 -1.24
CA ARG A 95 22.88 4.38 -1.02
C ARG A 95 23.43 4.55 0.39
N ASP A 96 23.55 5.78 0.87
CA ASP A 96 24.01 6.07 2.24
C ASP A 96 23.03 5.47 3.28
N ALA A 97 21.73 5.55 3.03
CA ALA A 97 20.67 4.98 3.87
C ALA A 97 20.72 3.44 3.89
N PHE A 98 20.97 2.80 2.74
CA PHE A 98 21.12 1.34 2.65
C PHE A 98 22.39 0.86 3.37
N THR A 99 23.52 1.54 3.18
CA THR A 99 24.76 1.25 3.92
C THR A 99 24.54 1.36 5.45
N ALA A 100 23.73 2.33 5.89
CA ALA A 100 23.33 2.44 7.29
C ALA A 100 22.38 1.32 7.74
N ALA A 101 21.49 0.82 6.87
CA ALA A 101 20.61 -0.31 7.17
C ALA A 101 21.39 -1.64 7.32
N VAL A 102 22.33 -1.91 6.42
CA VAL A 102 23.18 -3.11 6.46
C VAL A 102 24.03 -3.17 7.74
N ALA A 103 24.44 -2.00 8.25
CA ALA A 103 25.19 -1.86 9.50
C ALA A 103 24.36 -2.07 10.78
N ILE A 104 23.05 -2.32 10.67
CA ILE A 104 22.20 -2.71 11.81
C ILE A 104 22.54 -4.17 12.19
N PRO A 105 22.82 -4.48 13.47
CA PRO A 105 23.14 -5.84 13.89
C PRO A 105 22.02 -6.84 13.62
N ASP A 106 22.39 -8.04 13.17
CA ASP A 106 21.47 -9.17 12.92
C ASP A 106 21.04 -9.90 14.21
N ASP A 107 20.70 -9.13 15.25
CA ASP A 107 20.11 -9.65 16.48
C ASP A 107 18.64 -10.05 16.24
N LYS A 108 18.15 -11.09 16.91
CA LYS A 108 16.72 -11.44 16.98
C LYS A 108 15.88 -10.24 17.45
N ASP A 109 16.48 -9.39 18.28
CA ASP A 109 15.87 -8.18 18.80
C ASP A 109 15.69 -7.08 17.73
N VAL A 110 16.47 -7.08 16.64
CA VAL A 110 16.51 -5.96 15.67
C VAL A 110 16.31 -6.39 14.20
N LYS A 111 16.33 -7.69 13.88
CA LYS A 111 16.18 -8.20 12.50
C LYS A 111 14.99 -7.63 11.73
N ASP A 112 13.83 -7.51 12.38
CA ASP A 112 12.62 -6.90 11.81
C ASP A 112 12.85 -5.44 11.35
N THR A 113 13.57 -4.65 12.16
CA THR A 113 13.90 -3.24 11.85
C THR A 113 14.81 -3.13 10.63
N LYS A 114 15.79 -4.03 10.47
CA LYS A 114 16.71 -4.04 9.32
C LYS A 114 15.95 -4.27 8.02
N SER A 115 15.21 -5.38 7.92
CA SER A 115 14.44 -5.71 6.70
C SER A 115 13.40 -4.63 6.37
N ARG A 116 12.72 -4.06 7.38
CA ARG A 116 11.74 -2.96 7.22
C ARG A 116 12.35 -1.62 6.82
N LEU A 117 13.67 -1.45 6.91
CA LEU A 117 14.37 -0.26 6.39
C LEU A 117 15.00 -0.53 5.02
N GLU A 118 15.66 -1.67 4.82
CA GLU A 118 16.28 -2.02 3.53
C GLU A 118 15.26 -2.06 2.39
N GLN A 119 14.08 -2.65 2.61
CA GLN A 119 13.06 -2.79 1.57
C GLN A 119 12.56 -1.45 0.99
N PRO A 120 12.04 -0.48 1.78
CA PRO A 120 11.59 0.80 1.23
C PRO A 120 12.74 1.65 0.66
N ILE A 121 13.99 1.46 1.12
CA ILE A 121 15.17 2.12 0.54
C ILE A 121 15.45 1.59 -0.86
N LEU A 122 15.49 0.26 -1.04
CA LEU A 122 15.72 -0.35 -2.35
C LEU A 122 14.55 -0.11 -3.31
N GLN A 123 13.30 -0.10 -2.82
CA GLN A 123 12.12 0.29 -3.61
C GLN A 123 12.20 1.75 -4.09
N ALA A 124 12.65 2.68 -3.25
CA ALA A 124 12.84 4.09 -3.63
C ALA A 124 14.04 4.29 -4.57
N LEU A 125 15.07 3.43 -4.49
CA LEU A 125 16.26 3.50 -5.34
C LEU A 125 16.04 2.88 -6.73
N LEU A 126 15.23 1.82 -6.83
CA LEU A 126 14.94 1.08 -8.06
C LEU A 126 14.54 1.98 -9.27
N PRO A 127 13.61 2.96 -9.16
CA PRO A 127 13.28 3.86 -10.27
C PRO A 127 14.35 4.93 -10.57
N LEU A 128 15.37 5.08 -9.72
CA LEU A 128 16.48 6.03 -9.91
C LEU A 128 17.73 5.35 -10.49
N SER A 129 18.04 4.13 -10.02
CA SER A 129 19.10 3.28 -10.56
C SER A 129 18.83 1.82 -10.24
N GLN A 130 18.43 1.05 -11.25
CA GLN A 130 18.22 -0.40 -11.14
C GLN A 130 19.54 -1.14 -10.86
N SER A 131 20.64 -0.73 -11.48
CA SER A 131 21.97 -1.33 -11.24
C SER A 131 22.44 -1.16 -9.80
N ASP A 132 22.21 0.01 -9.19
CA ASP A 132 22.61 0.24 -7.80
C ASP A 132 21.88 -0.70 -6.83
N VAL A 133 20.63 -1.06 -7.14
CA VAL A 133 19.84 -2.04 -6.37
C VAL A 133 20.38 -3.45 -6.60
N GLU A 134 20.62 -3.85 -7.85
CA GLU A 134 21.15 -5.19 -8.19
C GLU A 134 22.51 -5.46 -7.53
N GLU A 135 23.42 -4.48 -7.52
CA GLU A 135 24.70 -4.54 -6.79
C GLU A 135 24.55 -4.70 -5.25
N ARG A 136 23.39 -4.31 -4.70
CA ARG A 136 23.11 -4.29 -3.26
C ARG A 136 22.30 -5.48 -2.77
N LEU A 137 21.62 -6.21 -3.65
CA LEU A 137 20.79 -7.37 -3.29
C LEU A 137 21.54 -8.39 -2.43
N LEU A 138 22.81 -8.68 -2.76
CA LEU A 138 23.64 -9.66 -2.00
C LEU A 138 23.97 -9.22 -0.56
N GLN A 139 23.82 -7.94 -0.24
CA GLN A 139 24.06 -7.38 1.09
C GLN A 139 22.77 -7.25 1.93
N ALA A 140 21.59 -7.33 1.29
CA ALA A 140 20.31 -7.23 1.95
C ALA A 140 19.93 -8.53 2.69
N ASP A 141 19.11 -8.40 3.74
CA ASP A 141 18.48 -9.53 4.42
C ASP A 141 17.77 -10.45 3.41
N PRO A 142 17.84 -11.79 3.56
CA PRO A 142 17.29 -12.73 2.57
C PRO A 142 15.83 -12.49 2.18
N GLY A 143 14.97 -12.04 3.11
CA GLY A 143 13.58 -11.72 2.80
C GLY A 143 13.45 -10.51 1.87
N VAL A 144 14.26 -9.48 2.12
CA VAL A 144 14.34 -8.29 1.26
C VAL A 144 14.97 -8.62 -0.09
N ARG A 145 16.04 -9.42 -0.11
CA ARG A 145 16.67 -9.89 -1.35
C ARG A 145 15.66 -10.62 -2.23
N LYS A 146 14.86 -11.55 -1.67
CA LYS A 146 13.81 -12.28 -2.41
C LYS A 146 12.78 -11.32 -3.00
N GLY A 147 12.13 -10.50 -2.16
CA GLY A 147 11.08 -9.57 -2.61
C GLY A 147 11.56 -8.48 -3.59
N MET A 148 12.80 -8.01 -3.45
CA MET A 148 13.37 -7.05 -4.42
C MET A 148 13.79 -7.73 -5.74
N SER A 149 14.25 -8.98 -5.69
CA SER A 149 14.54 -9.75 -6.91
C SER A 149 13.24 -10.03 -7.69
N ASP A 150 12.15 -10.39 -7.00
CA ASP A 150 10.81 -10.51 -7.61
C ASP A 150 10.39 -9.21 -8.31
N ALA A 151 10.56 -8.06 -7.67
CA ALA A 151 10.24 -6.75 -8.26
C ALA A 151 11.09 -6.43 -9.51
N ILE A 152 12.37 -6.85 -9.52
CA ILE A 152 13.28 -6.65 -10.66
C ILE A 152 12.93 -7.60 -11.82
N VAL A 153 12.53 -8.85 -11.55
CA VAL A 153 12.02 -9.78 -12.59
C VAL A 153 10.80 -9.18 -13.30
N HIS A 154 9.84 -8.62 -12.55
CA HIS A 154 8.69 -7.92 -13.14
C HIS A 154 9.14 -6.73 -13.99
N LEU A 155 10.05 -5.89 -13.48
CA LEU A 155 10.56 -4.72 -14.20
C LEU A 155 11.30 -5.10 -15.51
N TYR A 156 12.04 -6.21 -15.51
CA TYR A 156 12.65 -6.75 -16.73
C TYR A 156 11.60 -7.29 -17.71
N ALA A 157 10.57 -7.99 -17.22
CA ALA A 157 9.47 -8.50 -18.05
C ALA A 157 8.69 -7.37 -18.73
N ASP A 158 8.32 -6.31 -17.99
CA ASP A 158 7.65 -5.10 -18.50
C ASP A 158 8.47 -4.40 -19.60
N LYS A 159 9.79 -4.34 -19.41
CA LYS A 159 10.76 -3.79 -20.39
C LYS A 159 11.05 -4.75 -21.55
N LYS A 160 10.46 -5.95 -21.58
CA LYS A 160 10.72 -7.04 -22.54
C LYS A 160 12.18 -7.52 -22.56
N GLN A 161 12.88 -7.35 -21.44
CA GLN A 161 14.26 -7.78 -21.22
C GLN A 161 14.27 -9.21 -20.64
N PHE A 162 13.79 -10.17 -21.43
CA PHE A 162 13.53 -11.53 -20.93
C PHE A 162 14.80 -12.29 -20.54
N ALA A 163 15.93 -12.08 -21.21
CA ALA A 163 17.19 -12.77 -20.90
C ALA A 163 17.70 -12.50 -19.46
N PRO A 164 17.86 -11.24 -18.98
CA PRO A 164 18.24 -10.99 -17.59
C PRO A 164 17.13 -11.36 -16.59
N ALA A 165 15.85 -11.32 -16.97
CA ALA A 165 14.77 -11.84 -16.12
C ALA A 165 14.92 -13.34 -15.87
N LEU A 166 15.17 -14.12 -16.93
CA LEU A 166 15.44 -15.56 -16.87
C LEU A 166 16.68 -15.85 -16.03
N GLU A 167 17.77 -15.10 -16.20
CA GLU A 167 18.99 -15.28 -15.40
C GLU A 167 18.72 -15.04 -13.90
N LEU A 168 17.95 -14.00 -13.56
CA LEU A 168 17.61 -13.69 -12.16
C LEU A 168 16.69 -14.76 -11.54
N VAL A 169 15.67 -15.24 -12.26
CA VAL A 169 14.81 -16.35 -11.80
C VAL A 169 15.62 -17.63 -11.59
N ASN A 170 16.55 -17.96 -12.50
CA ASN A 170 17.46 -19.09 -12.35
C ASN A 170 18.34 -18.97 -11.10
N ARG A 171 18.87 -17.76 -10.82
CA ARG A 171 19.68 -17.49 -9.63
C ARG A 171 18.87 -17.63 -8.35
N MET A 172 17.66 -17.07 -8.30
CA MET A 172 16.75 -17.22 -7.16
C MET A 172 16.43 -18.70 -6.88
N THR A 173 16.11 -19.47 -7.92
CA THR A 173 15.79 -20.91 -7.84
C THR A 173 17.01 -21.79 -7.47
N ALA A 174 18.23 -21.25 -7.56
CA ALA A 174 19.45 -21.92 -7.11
C ALA A 174 19.82 -21.60 -5.66
N GLU A 175 19.32 -20.49 -5.11
CA GLU A 175 19.49 -20.10 -3.69
C GLU A 175 18.38 -20.64 -2.78
N ASP A 176 17.15 -20.73 -3.31
CA ASP A 176 15.91 -21.02 -2.58
C ASP A 176 14.85 -21.59 -3.56
N GLU A 177 13.62 -21.78 -3.10
CA GLU A 177 12.50 -22.19 -3.94
C GLU A 177 12.20 -21.23 -5.11
N PHE A 178 11.78 -21.80 -6.25
CA PHE A 178 11.37 -21.08 -7.46
C PHE A 178 10.35 -19.96 -7.15
N PRO A 179 10.57 -18.72 -7.66
CA PRO A 179 9.69 -17.61 -7.36
C PRO A 179 8.41 -17.65 -8.20
N TYR A 180 7.44 -18.49 -7.82
CA TYR A 180 6.22 -18.74 -8.62
C TYR A 180 5.48 -17.47 -9.05
N GLY A 181 5.46 -16.42 -8.21
CA GLY A 181 4.81 -15.16 -8.53
C GLY A 181 5.46 -14.42 -9.71
N SER A 182 6.76 -14.11 -9.62
CA SER A 182 7.47 -13.42 -10.69
C SER A 182 7.77 -14.31 -11.91
N GLY A 183 7.98 -15.61 -11.68
CA GLY A 183 8.09 -16.62 -12.73
C GLY A 183 6.80 -16.75 -13.55
N ALA A 184 5.62 -16.71 -12.92
CA ALA A 184 4.33 -16.66 -13.61
C ALA A 184 4.22 -15.41 -14.50
N SER A 185 4.49 -14.23 -13.93
CA SER A 185 4.48 -12.96 -14.66
C SER A 185 5.43 -12.97 -15.86
N LEU A 186 6.62 -13.58 -15.71
CA LEU A 186 7.60 -13.72 -16.78
C LEU A 186 7.10 -14.65 -17.91
N ILE A 187 6.54 -15.81 -17.59
CA ILE A 187 5.92 -16.72 -18.59
C ILE A 187 4.80 -15.99 -19.35
N GLN A 188 3.96 -15.22 -18.66
CA GLN A 188 2.87 -14.46 -19.25
C GLN A 188 3.33 -13.30 -20.15
N ALA A 189 4.46 -12.66 -19.83
CA ALA A 189 5.01 -11.55 -20.60
C ALA A 189 5.83 -11.98 -21.83
N MET A 190 6.40 -13.20 -21.82
CA MET A 190 7.18 -13.73 -22.94
C MET A 190 6.31 -13.97 -24.19
N PRO A 191 6.79 -13.60 -25.40
CA PRO A 191 6.03 -13.76 -26.64
C PRO A 191 6.03 -15.22 -27.11
N ALA A 192 5.27 -15.56 -28.16
CA ALA A 192 5.09 -16.95 -28.61
C ALA A 192 6.38 -17.58 -29.17
N GLU A 193 7.31 -16.76 -29.67
CA GLU A 193 8.62 -17.21 -30.16
C GLU A 193 9.51 -17.76 -29.04
N MET A 194 9.16 -17.52 -27.77
CA MET A 194 9.86 -18.00 -26.57
C MET A 194 9.12 -19.14 -25.85
N ASP A 195 8.29 -19.91 -26.57
CA ASP A 195 7.55 -21.03 -25.97
C ASP A 195 8.46 -22.14 -25.41
N GLY A 196 9.70 -22.27 -25.92
CA GLY A 196 10.71 -23.15 -25.34
C GLY A 196 11.17 -22.70 -23.96
N GLU A 197 11.44 -21.41 -23.78
CA GLU A 197 11.81 -20.80 -22.51
C GLU A 197 10.64 -20.82 -21.51
N LYS A 198 9.39 -20.62 -21.96
CA LYS A 198 8.19 -20.79 -21.13
C LYS A 198 8.07 -22.21 -20.58
N GLN A 199 8.24 -23.23 -21.44
CA GLN A 199 8.20 -24.63 -21.03
C GLN A 199 9.35 -24.96 -20.07
N SER A 200 10.55 -24.41 -20.31
CA SER A 200 11.71 -24.57 -19.43
C SER A 200 11.47 -23.98 -18.04
N LEU A 201 10.97 -22.74 -17.94
CA LEU A 201 10.59 -22.13 -16.65
C LEU A 201 9.50 -22.93 -15.92
N PHE A 202 8.49 -23.41 -16.65
CA PHE A 202 7.41 -24.18 -16.05
C PHE A 202 7.92 -25.53 -15.52
N ALA A 203 8.77 -26.23 -16.27
CA ALA A 203 9.44 -27.45 -15.82
C ALA A 203 10.38 -27.22 -14.62
N GLN A 204 11.07 -26.08 -14.60
CA GLN A 204 11.89 -25.65 -13.46
C GLN A 204 11.05 -25.40 -12.20
N ALA A 205 9.87 -24.78 -12.35
CA ALA A 205 8.94 -24.56 -11.25
C ALA A 205 8.44 -25.88 -10.65
N ILE A 206 8.08 -26.87 -11.48
CA ILE A 206 7.71 -28.23 -11.03
C ILE A 206 8.90 -28.89 -10.30
N THR A 207 10.09 -28.82 -10.88
CA THR A 207 11.30 -29.41 -10.30
C THR A 207 11.60 -28.82 -8.93
N SER A 208 11.52 -27.49 -8.80
CA SER A 208 11.76 -26.80 -7.52
C SER A 208 10.68 -27.17 -6.49
N TYR A 209 9.40 -27.19 -6.88
CA TYR A 209 8.31 -27.62 -6.00
C TYR A 209 8.54 -29.03 -5.46
N SER A 210 9.01 -29.97 -6.31
CA SER A 210 9.31 -31.35 -5.90
C SER A 210 10.44 -31.49 -4.86
N GLN A 211 11.29 -30.45 -4.74
CA GLN A 211 12.45 -30.41 -3.83
C GLN A 211 12.13 -29.71 -2.50
N HIS A 212 11.01 -28.99 -2.40
CA HIS A 212 10.58 -28.25 -1.22
C HIS A 212 9.33 -28.90 -0.61
N LYS A 213 9.17 -28.82 0.71
CA LYS A 213 8.03 -29.43 1.42
C LYS A 213 6.95 -28.42 1.74
N HIS A 214 5.74 -28.67 1.25
CA HIS A 214 4.60 -27.78 1.40
C HIS A 214 3.66 -28.25 2.51
N GLN A 215 3.76 -27.63 3.69
CA GLN A 215 2.91 -27.94 4.86
C GLN A 215 1.63 -27.08 4.95
N SER A 216 1.36 -26.25 3.96
CA SER A 216 0.21 -25.36 3.90
C SER A 216 -0.21 -25.05 2.46
N VAL A 217 -1.50 -24.81 2.27
CA VAL A 217 -2.09 -24.47 0.96
C VAL A 217 -2.19 -22.95 0.76
N ASN A 218 -1.80 -22.50 -0.43
CA ASN A 218 -2.02 -21.12 -0.87
C ASN A 218 -3.44 -20.94 -1.45
N VAL A 219 -4.41 -20.67 -0.58
CA VAL A 219 -5.86 -20.57 -0.91
C VAL A 219 -6.19 -19.45 -1.92
N HIS A 220 -5.25 -18.57 -2.26
CA HIS A 220 -5.44 -17.44 -3.20
C HIS A 220 -4.73 -17.63 -4.55
N GLY A 221 -4.44 -18.87 -4.96
CA GLY A 221 -3.80 -19.14 -6.26
C GLY A 221 -2.34 -18.68 -6.35
N GLY A 222 -1.63 -18.65 -5.22
CA GLY A 222 -0.18 -18.53 -5.18
C GLY A 222 0.54 -19.86 -5.41
N GLY A 223 1.86 -19.83 -5.57
CA GLY A 223 2.68 -21.03 -5.75
C GLY A 223 2.47 -21.74 -7.10
N LEU A 224 2.91 -23.00 -7.18
CA LEU A 224 2.78 -23.79 -8.41
C LEU A 224 1.31 -24.00 -8.83
N VAL A 225 0.37 -24.08 -7.87
CA VAL A 225 -1.08 -24.18 -8.13
C VAL A 225 -1.57 -23.04 -9.03
N GLY A 226 -1.16 -21.79 -8.75
CA GLY A 226 -1.46 -20.62 -9.56
C GLY A 226 -0.86 -20.67 -10.97
N MET A 227 0.36 -21.21 -11.10
CA MET A 227 1.00 -21.37 -12.40
C MET A 227 0.30 -22.44 -13.26
N VAL A 228 -0.02 -23.59 -12.68
CA VAL A 228 -0.70 -24.70 -13.38
C VAL A 228 -2.08 -24.27 -13.86
N THR A 229 -2.89 -23.66 -12.98
CA THR A 229 -4.22 -23.16 -13.35
C THR A 229 -4.19 -22.09 -14.43
N ARG A 230 -3.16 -21.21 -14.46
CA ARG A 230 -3.03 -20.16 -15.47
C ARG A 230 -2.45 -20.63 -16.82
N PHE A 231 -1.45 -21.51 -16.83
CA PHE A 231 -0.64 -21.77 -18.04
C PHE A 231 -0.82 -23.16 -18.66
N SER A 232 -1.43 -24.12 -17.98
CA SER A 232 -1.62 -25.50 -18.45
C SER A 232 -2.15 -25.63 -19.88
N ALA A 233 -3.14 -24.82 -20.28
CA ALA A 233 -3.70 -24.81 -21.64
C ALA A 233 -2.69 -24.36 -22.74
N SER A 234 -1.61 -23.69 -22.34
CA SER A 234 -0.50 -23.27 -23.22
C SER A 234 0.76 -24.14 -23.09
N MET A 235 0.74 -25.14 -22.22
CA MET A 235 1.85 -26.06 -21.97
C MET A 235 1.58 -27.43 -22.62
N PRO A 236 2.62 -28.25 -22.89
CA PRO A 236 2.42 -29.63 -23.29
C PRO A 236 1.56 -30.38 -22.26
N PRO A 237 0.47 -31.08 -22.64
CA PRO A 237 -0.46 -31.70 -21.67
C PRO A 237 0.22 -32.62 -20.65
N LYS A 238 1.27 -33.35 -21.07
CA LYS A 238 2.07 -34.19 -20.17
C LYS A 238 2.73 -33.38 -19.05
N LEU A 239 3.27 -32.21 -19.35
CA LEU A 239 3.95 -31.34 -18.37
C LEU A 239 2.96 -30.68 -17.41
N ALA A 240 1.76 -30.33 -17.89
CA ALA A 240 0.68 -29.86 -17.05
C ALA A 240 0.16 -30.96 -16.10
N LEU A 241 0.01 -32.19 -16.58
CA LEU A 241 -0.36 -33.35 -15.76
C LEU A 241 0.73 -33.68 -14.71
N GLU A 242 2.01 -33.67 -15.10
CA GLU A 242 3.15 -33.87 -14.19
C GLU A 242 3.15 -32.86 -13.03
N ALA A 243 2.81 -31.59 -13.30
CA ALA A 243 2.67 -30.56 -12.29
C ALA A 243 1.49 -30.83 -11.33
N ILE A 244 0.32 -31.19 -11.87
CA ILE A 244 -0.87 -31.52 -11.05
C ILE A 244 -0.56 -32.72 -10.14
N ASP A 245 0.16 -33.72 -10.66
CA ASP A 245 0.49 -34.95 -9.96
C ASP A 245 1.41 -34.72 -8.76
N GLU A 246 2.47 -33.91 -8.91
CA GLU A 246 3.40 -33.62 -7.82
C GLU A 246 2.73 -32.77 -6.73
N ILE A 247 1.86 -31.83 -7.09
CA ILE A 247 1.07 -31.03 -6.13
C ILE A 247 0.13 -31.95 -5.34
N LEU A 248 -0.71 -32.73 -6.02
CA LEU A 248 -1.66 -33.66 -5.39
C LEU A 248 -0.97 -34.75 -4.56
N LYS A 249 0.25 -35.15 -4.93
CA LYS A 249 1.10 -36.04 -4.13
C LYS A 249 1.54 -35.35 -2.84
N GLN A 250 2.11 -34.16 -2.91
CA GLN A 250 2.59 -33.46 -1.72
C GLN A 250 1.48 -33.05 -0.75
N SER A 251 0.32 -32.60 -1.22
CA SER A 251 -0.80 -32.29 -0.32
C SER A 251 -1.40 -33.55 0.31
N LYS A 252 -1.39 -34.70 -0.39
CA LYS A 252 -1.77 -35.99 0.20
C LYS A 252 -0.76 -36.47 1.26
N GLU A 253 0.53 -36.24 1.05
CA GLU A 253 1.60 -36.53 2.03
C GLU A 253 1.60 -35.56 3.23
N SER A 254 1.12 -34.33 3.05
CA SER A 254 1.11 -33.27 4.06
C SER A 254 -0.23 -33.12 4.79
N ASN A 255 -1.20 -33.99 4.53
CA ASN A 255 -2.47 -34.02 5.26
C ASN A 255 -2.23 -34.34 6.75
N SER A 256 -2.57 -33.40 7.63
CA SER A 256 -2.85 -33.67 9.04
C SER A 256 -4.35 -33.85 9.25
N ASP A 257 -4.74 -34.65 10.24
CA ASP A 257 -6.14 -34.90 10.59
C ASP A 257 -6.90 -33.65 11.10
N GLU A 258 -6.23 -32.50 11.22
CA GLU A 258 -6.76 -31.21 11.68
C GLU A 258 -6.89 -30.16 10.55
N ALA A 259 -6.40 -30.45 9.34
CA ALA A 259 -6.32 -29.49 8.24
C ALA A 259 -7.66 -29.32 7.49
N SER A 260 -8.51 -28.40 7.96
CA SER A 260 -9.74 -28.01 7.24
C SER A 260 -9.63 -26.64 6.57
N ILE A 261 -10.14 -26.53 5.34
CA ILE A 261 -10.32 -25.24 4.63
C ILE A 261 -11.82 -24.97 4.55
N THR A 262 -12.26 -23.80 5.01
CA THR A 262 -13.63 -23.32 4.79
C THR A 262 -13.58 -22.06 3.94
N MET A 263 -14.36 -22.05 2.87
CA MET A 263 -14.53 -20.92 1.95
C MET A 263 -15.99 -20.49 1.92
N SER A 264 -16.24 -19.21 1.72
CA SER A 264 -17.60 -18.69 1.48
C SER A 264 -17.70 -18.10 0.09
N SER A 265 -18.93 -17.95 -0.39
CA SER A 265 -19.29 -17.37 -1.68
C SER A 265 -20.75 -16.89 -1.63
N GLU A 266 -21.18 -16.11 -2.63
CA GLU A 266 -22.60 -15.76 -2.80
C GLU A 266 -23.53 -16.99 -2.89
N GLN A 267 -22.98 -18.16 -3.25
CA GLN A 267 -23.70 -19.42 -3.45
C GLN A 267 -23.64 -20.34 -2.21
N GLY A 268 -23.04 -19.87 -1.11
CA GLY A 268 -22.95 -20.56 0.18
C GLY A 268 -21.52 -20.87 0.63
N THR A 269 -21.42 -21.50 1.81
CA THR A 269 -20.16 -21.93 2.43
C THR A 269 -19.78 -23.34 1.98
N LEU A 270 -18.50 -23.52 1.63
CA LEU A 270 -17.89 -24.75 1.15
C LEU A 270 -16.76 -25.17 2.08
N GLY A 271 -16.86 -26.35 2.69
CA GLY A 271 -15.81 -26.96 3.50
C GLY A 271 -15.02 -28.02 2.75
N PHE A 272 -13.72 -28.10 3.00
CA PHE A 272 -12.82 -29.17 2.59
C PHE A 272 -12.15 -29.75 3.84
N SER A 273 -12.16 -31.08 3.97
CA SER A 273 -11.59 -31.81 5.11
C SER A 273 -10.08 -32.02 5.01
N SER A 274 -9.45 -31.56 3.94
CA SER A 274 -8.03 -31.68 3.69
C SER A 274 -7.52 -30.64 2.70
N PHE A 275 -6.20 -30.41 2.72
CA PHE A 275 -5.49 -29.64 1.70
C PHE A 275 -5.58 -30.31 0.31
N TYR A 276 -5.45 -31.64 0.28
CA TYR A 276 -5.64 -32.45 -0.92
C TYR A 276 -7.00 -32.24 -1.59
N GLU A 277 -8.10 -32.23 -0.81
CA GLU A 277 -9.45 -32.00 -1.34
C GLU A 277 -9.59 -30.64 -2.04
N TYR A 278 -9.04 -29.58 -1.44
CA TYR A 278 -9.10 -28.24 -1.99
C TYR A 278 -8.31 -28.13 -3.30
N GLU A 279 -7.09 -28.66 -3.36
CA GLU A 279 -6.26 -28.62 -4.57
C GLU A 279 -6.84 -29.49 -5.68
N LEU A 280 -7.36 -30.68 -5.34
CA LEU A 280 -8.06 -31.52 -6.29
C LEU A 280 -9.30 -30.80 -6.85
N PHE A 281 -10.09 -30.15 -5.99
CA PHE A 281 -11.22 -29.32 -6.43
C PHE A 281 -10.80 -28.15 -7.34
N ALA A 282 -9.64 -27.53 -7.09
CA ALA A 282 -9.08 -26.49 -7.96
C ALA A 282 -8.65 -27.03 -9.34
N PHE A 283 -8.08 -28.25 -9.41
CA PHE A 283 -7.62 -28.84 -10.67
C PHE A 283 -8.67 -29.63 -11.44
N LEU A 284 -9.78 -30.05 -10.83
CA LEU A 284 -10.75 -30.93 -11.49
C LEU A 284 -11.35 -30.38 -12.81
N PRO A 285 -11.66 -29.08 -12.96
CA PRO A 285 -12.05 -28.51 -14.26
C PRO A 285 -10.97 -28.66 -15.34
N LEU A 286 -9.70 -28.50 -14.97
CA LEU A 286 -8.55 -28.63 -15.86
C LEU A 286 -8.23 -30.11 -16.19
N LEU A 287 -8.28 -30.98 -15.18
CA LEU A 287 -8.09 -32.43 -15.36
C LEU A 287 -9.11 -33.00 -16.35
N ARG A 288 -10.37 -32.54 -16.32
CA ARG A 288 -11.39 -32.94 -17.32
C ARG A 288 -11.01 -32.60 -18.77
N GLN A 289 -10.21 -31.54 -18.98
CA GLN A 289 -9.75 -31.12 -20.30
C GLN A 289 -8.47 -31.86 -20.75
N LEU A 290 -7.57 -32.16 -19.80
CA LEU A 290 -6.27 -32.81 -20.08
C LEU A 290 -6.35 -34.34 -20.10
N ASP A 291 -7.11 -34.94 -19.18
CA ASP A 291 -7.33 -36.38 -19.03
C ASP A 291 -8.67 -36.65 -18.32
N GLU A 292 -9.75 -36.73 -19.12
CA GLU A 292 -11.11 -37.00 -18.64
C GLU A 292 -11.20 -38.33 -17.87
N SER A 293 -10.38 -39.33 -18.22
CA SER A 293 -10.40 -40.65 -17.57
C SER A 293 -9.87 -40.58 -16.15
N ARG A 294 -8.77 -39.84 -15.96
CA ARG A 294 -8.19 -39.57 -14.64
C ARG A 294 -9.08 -38.68 -13.79
N ALA A 295 -9.70 -37.66 -14.38
CA ALA A 295 -10.65 -36.80 -13.69
C ALA A 295 -11.85 -37.60 -13.13
N LYS A 296 -12.31 -38.63 -13.85
CA LYS A 296 -13.35 -39.56 -13.37
C LYS A 296 -12.86 -40.44 -12.23
N SER A 297 -11.69 -41.09 -12.35
CA SER A 297 -11.12 -41.90 -11.27
C SER A 297 -10.97 -41.10 -9.96
N LEU A 298 -10.41 -39.89 -10.03
CA LEU A 298 -10.23 -39.03 -8.87
C LEU A 298 -11.57 -38.56 -8.25
N LEU A 299 -12.63 -38.42 -9.05
CA LEU A 299 -13.98 -38.13 -8.55
C LEU A 299 -14.68 -39.34 -7.92
N GLU A 300 -14.45 -40.54 -8.44
CA GLU A 300 -14.96 -41.80 -7.87
C GLU A 300 -14.32 -42.08 -6.50
N GLU A 301 -13.03 -41.74 -6.34
CA GLU A 301 -12.28 -41.78 -5.08
C GLU A 301 -12.68 -40.68 -4.08
N ASN A 302 -13.22 -39.54 -4.55
CA ASN A 302 -13.52 -38.36 -3.72
C ASN A 302 -14.98 -37.88 -3.93
N GLN A 303 -15.95 -38.74 -3.61
CA GLN A 303 -17.37 -38.54 -3.96
C GLN A 303 -17.97 -37.22 -3.42
N ASP A 304 -17.51 -36.75 -2.26
CA ASP A 304 -17.96 -35.46 -1.70
C ASP A 304 -17.58 -34.27 -2.61
N LEU A 305 -16.45 -34.32 -3.32
CA LEU A 305 -16.07 -33.28 -4.29
C LEU A 305 -17.00 -33.26 -5.52
N ALA A 306 -17.59 -34.41 -5.89
CA ALA A 306 -18.52 -34.48 -7.02
C ALA A 306 -19.81 -33.68 -6.75
N ALA A 307 -20.28 -33.66 -5.50
CA ALA A 307 -21.39 -32.80 -5.09
C ALA A 307 -21.00 -31.32 -5.12
N LYS A 308 -19.83 -30.98 -4.56
CA LYS A 308 -19.28 -29.60 -4.53
C LYS A 308 -19.15 -29.01 -5.94
N LEU A 309 -18.58 -29.74 -6.91
CA LEU A 309 -18.45 -29.30 -8.31
C LEU A 309 -19.78 -29.17 -9.07
N LYS A 310 -20.87 -29.75 -8.57
CA LYS A 310 -22.19 -29.58 -9.17
C LYS A 310 -22.83 -28.24 -8.79
N GLN A 311 -22.44 -27.69 -7.65
CA GLN A 311 -22.76 -26.34 -7.18
C GLN A 311 -21.79 -25.31 -7.77
N PHE A 312 -20.51 -25.66 -7.88
CA PHE A 312 -19.41 -24.79 -8.31
C PHE A 312 -18.68 -25.38 -9.54
N PRO A 313 -19.21 -25.25 -10.77
CA PRO A 313 -18.70 -25.94 -11.95
C PRO A 313 -17.27 -25.51 -12.36
N GLU A 314 -16.90 -24.25 -12.11
CA GLU A 314 -15.57 -23.69 -12.40
C GLU A 314 -14.59 -23.83 -11.21
N GLY A 315 -14.91 -24.68 -10.23
CA GLY A 315 -14.06 -24.93 -9.07
C GLY A 315 -13.81 -23.68 -8.22
N VAL A 316 -12.56 -23.50 -7.77
CA VAL A 316 -12.16 -22.36 -6.92
C VAL A 316 -12.33 -20.99 -7.58
N GLY A 317 -12.42 -20.92 -8.91
CA GLY A 317 -12.71 -19.68 -9.63
C GLY A 317 -14.11 -19.10 -9.37
N SER A 318 -14.97 -19.83 -8.64
CA SER A 318 -16.31 -19.41 -8.23
C SER A 318 -16.38 -18.87 -6.78
N LEU A 319 -15.24 -18.72 -6.08
CA LEU A 319 -15.19 -18.46 -4.63
C LEU A 319 -14.39 -17.18 -4.32
N ASP A 320 -15.07 -16.11 -3.88
CA ASP A 320 -14.47 -14.81 -3.49
C ASP A 320 -14.46 -14.69 -1.94
N PRO A 321 -13.35 -14.29 -1.27
CA PRO A 321 -13.06 -14.78 0.09
C PRO A 321 -13.65 -13.93 1.24
N GLU A 322 -14.69 -14.45 1.87
CA GLU A 322 -15.53 -13.74 2.85
C GLU A 322 -15.05 -13.78 4.32
N LEU A 323 -13.76 -13.57 4.62
CA LEU A 323 -13.28 -13.34 6.02
C LEU A 323 -13.61 -11.89 6.52
N ALA A 324 -14.75 -11.42 6.04
CA ALA A 324 -15.03 -10.03 5.78
C ALA A 324 -16.41 -9.62 6.31
N VAL A 325 -17.39 -10.54 6.42
CA VAL A 325 -18.80 -10.27 6.83
C VAL A 325 -18.94 -9.26 7.98
N ARG A 326 -18.34 -9.53 9.14
CA ARG A 326 -18.52 -8.72 10.34
C ARG A 326 -17.78 -7.37 10.28
N ARG A 327 -16.71 -7.28 9.48
CA ARG A 327 -16.05 -6.00 9.17
C ARG A 327 -16.82 -5.23 8.11
N HIS A 328 -17.32 -5.90 7.07
CA HIS A 328 -18.19 -5.34 6.04
C HIS A 328 -19.52 -4.82 6.59
N GLU A 329 -20.12 -5.43 7.61
CA GLU A 329 -21.37 -4.90 8.16
C GLU A 329 -21.13 -3.58 8.91
N LEU A 330 -20.10 -3.51 9.76
CA LEU A 330 -19.68 -2.26 10.43
C LEU A 330 -19.17 -1.21 9.43
N GLN A 331 -18.44 -1.64 8.40
CA GLN A 331 -17.92 -0.75 7.36
C GLN A 331 -19.05 -0.25 6.43
N ARG A 332 -20.01 -1.09 6.07
CA ARG A 332 -21.21 -0.69 5.31
C ARG A 332 -22.04 0.31 6.12
N GLN A 333 -22.25 0.08 7.41
CA GLN A 333 -22.93 1.06 8.28
C GLN A 333 -22.18 2.40 8.34
N ALA A 334 -20.84 2.38 8.33
CA ALA A 334 -20.02 3.58 8.24
C ALA A 334 -20.13 4.27 6.87
N GLU A 335 -20.06 3.51 5.78
CA GLU A 335 -20.18 3.98 4.38
C GLU A 335 -21.58 4.56 4.11
N ASP A 336 -22.66 3.87 4.49
CA ASP A 336 -24.05 4.34 4.39
C ASP A 336 -24.24 5.67 5.16
N THR A 337 -23.59 5.82 6.31
CA THR A 337 -23.61 7.06 7.11
C THR A 337 -22.82 8.19 6.43
N ILE A 338 -21.68 7.86 5.79
CA ILE A 338 -20.85 8.82 5.05
C ILE A 338 -21.58 9.30 3.77
N ASP A 339 -22.24 8.39 3.04
CA ASP A 339 -23.02 8.71 1.84
C ASP A 339 -24.28 9.55 2.13
N SER A 340 -24.83 9.44 3.34
CA SER A 340 -25.92 10.30 3.82
C SER A 340 -25.42 11.70 4.26
N ALA A 341 -24.14 11.84 4.62
CA ALA A 341 -23.57 13.05 5.21
C ALA A 341 -23.55 14.28 4.29
N GLY A 342 -23.72 14.12 2.97
CA GLY A 342 -23.92 15.24 2.05
C GLY A 342 -25.38 15.66 1.86
N LYS A 343 -26.35 14.89 2.37
CA LYS A 343 -27.80 15.07 2.17
C LYS A 343 -28.51 15.44 3.47
N ASP A 344 -28.23 14.71 4.54
CA ASP A 344 -28.68 15.02 5.90
C ASP A 344 -27.49 14.87 6.88
N PRO A 345 -26.63 15.89 6.99
CA PRO A 345 -25.43 15.81 7.81
C PRO A 345 -25.75 15.75 9.32
N VAL A 346 -26.93 16.19 9.76
CA VAL A 346 -27.34 16.14 11.17
C VAL A 346 -27.77 14.72 11.53
N GLN A 347 -28.54 14.04 10.66
CA GLN A 347 -28.85 12.63 10.82
C GLN A 347 -27.57 11.76 10.77
N ALA A 348 -26.63 12.08 9.88
CA ALA A 348 -25.36 11.34 9.79
C ALA A 348 -24.54 11.40 11.10
N ILE A 349 -24.48 12.55 11.79
CA ILE A 349 -23.83 12.66 13.11
C ILE A 349 -24.54 11.78 14.15
N ALA A 350 -25.88 11.76 14.16
CA ALA A 350 -26.65 10.91 15.07
C ALA A 350 -26.45 9.41 14.78
N GLN A 351 -26.31 9.02 13.50
CA GLN A 351 -25.98 7.65 13.10
C GLN A 351 -24.56 7.25 13.54
N ALA A 352 -23.58 8.14 13.34
CA ALA A 352 -22.19 7.91 13.76
C ALA A 352 -22.07 7.62 15.26
N ALA A 353 -22.89 8.27 16.10
CA ALA A 353 -22.93 8.03 17.54
C ALA A 353 -23.37 6.60 17.93
N THR A 354 -23.98 5.83 17.03
CA THR A 354 -24.34 4.41 17.27
C THR A 354 -23.18 3.45 17.02
N LEU A 355 -22.20 3.83 16.19
CA LEU A 355 -21.01 3.03 15.89
C LEU A 355 -20.11 2.89 17.13
N PRO A 356 -19.32 1.80 17.26
CA PRO A 356 -18.40 1.62 18.38
C PRO A 356 -17.29 2.67 18.37
N ALA A 357 -16.91 3.14 19.56
CA ALA A 357 -15.79 4.08 19.74
C ALA A 357 -14.42 3.40 19.64
N SER A 358 -14.34 2.09 19.82
CA SER A 358 -13.12 1.29 19.68
C SER A 358 -13.48 -0.14 19.26
N LEU A 359 -12.60 -0.81 18.53
CA LEU A 359 -12.70 -2.23 18.22
C LEU A 359 -11.70 -3.00 19.11
N ALA A 360 -12.14 -4.12 19.70
CA ALA A 360 -11.35 -4.90 20.65
C ALA A 360 -9.95 -5.29 20.12
N ASP A 361 -9.86 -5.56 18.82
CA ASP A 361 -8.64 -6.04 18.15
C ASP A 361 -7.83 -4.92 17.48
N ASN A 362 -8.29 -3.67 17.49
CA ASN A 362 -7.57 -2.54 16.87
C ASN A 362 -7.58 -1.28 17.73
N VAL A 363 -6.54 -1.14 18.55
CA VAL A 363 -6.32 -0.02 19.47
C VAL A 363 -6.00 1.32 18.78
N PHE A 364 -5.88 1.35 17.45
CA PHE A 364 -5.52 2.53 16.67
C PHE A 364 -6.68 3.13 15.87
N GLN A 365 -7.85 2.48 15.81
CA GLN A 365 -8.98 2.92 14.97
C GLN A 365 -10.31 2.92 15.72
N SER A 366 -11.07 3.99 15.49
CA SER A 366 -12.44 4.19 15.94
C SER A 366 -13.36 4.28 14.71
N PRO A 367 -14.28 3.32 14.47
CA PRO A 367 -15.28 3.44 13.43
C PRO A 367 -16.12 4.73 13.58
N ARG A 368 -16.55 5.03 14.81
CA ARG A 368 -17.21 6.31 15.15
C ARG A 368 -16.33 7.52 14.82
N GLY A 369 -15.06 7.50 15.19
CA GLY A 369 -14.12 8.61 14.94
C GLY A 369 -13.90 8.87 13.46
N HIS A 370 -13.65 7.82 12.68
CA HIS A 370 -13.49 7.93 11.22
C HIS A 370 -14.72 8.51 10.52
N VAL A 371 -15.93 8.09 10.93
CA VAL A 371 -17.17 8.61 10.36
C VAL A 371 -17.40 10.08 10.77
N LEU A 372 -17.20 10.46 12.03
CA LEU A 372 -17.33 11.86 12.48
C LEU A 372 -16.33 12.78 11.77
N GLU A 373 -15.07 12.35 11.63
CA GLU A 373 -14.04 13.06 10.86
C GLU A 373 -14.45 13.23 9.39
N THR A 374 -14.99 12.18 8.77
CA THR A 374 -15.41 12.22 7.37
C THR A 374 -16.64 13.11 7.14
N ILE A 375 -17.64 13.06 8.03
CA ILE A 375 -18.80 13.98 8.02
C ILE A 375 -18.30 15.43 8.10
N ALA A 376 -17.34 15.72 8.99
CA ALA A 376 -16.76 17.05 9.11
C ALA A 376 -16.04 17.49 7.81
N LYS A 377 -15.17 16.63 7.24
CA LYS A 377 -14.46 16.89 5.97
C LYS A 377 -15.42 17.19 4.81
N ILE A 378 -16.50 16.43 4.68
CA ILE A 378 -17.54 16.64 3.64
C ILE A 378 -18.23 18.00 3.81
N ASN A 379 -18.56 18.36 5.05
CA ASN A 379 -19.41 19.51 5.36
C ASN A 379 -18.65 20.83 5.57
N VAL A 380 -17.33 20.81 5.72
CA VAL A 380 -16.52 21.98 6.14
C VAL A 380 -16.72 23.23 5.28
N LYS A 381 -16.96 23.06 3.96
CA LYS A 381 -17.17 24.18 3.02
C LYS A 381 -18.63 24.63 2.90
N ASN A 382 -19.57 23.69 2.91
CA ASN A 382 -20.98 23.94 2.55
C ASN A 382 -21.89 24.09 3.77
N HIS A 383 -21.57 23.40 4.87
CA HIS A 383 -22.33 23.37 6.11
C HIS A 383 -21.40 23.51 7.33
N PRO A 384 -20.62 24.62 7.45
CA PRO A 384 -19.56 24.76 8.45
C PRO A 384 -20.06 24.64 9.90
N ALA A 385 -21.31 24.99 10.19
CA ALA A 385 -21.91 24.78 11.50
C ALA A 385 -22.10 23.28 11.85
N VAL A 386 -22.44 22.44 10.87
CA VAL A 386 -22.61 21.00 11.07
C VAL A 386 -21.25 20.29 11.08
N ALA A 387 -20.30 20.74 10.25
CA ALA A 387 -18.91 20.30 10.35
C ALA A 387 -18.32 20.60 11.73
N ARG A 388 -18.54 21.80 12.28
CA ARG A 388 -18.17 22.15 13.66
C ARG A 388 -18.78 21.18 14.69
N GLN A 389 -20.07 20.90 14.60
CA GLN A 389 -20.73 19.92 15.49
C GLN A 389 -20.09 18.52 15.40
N ALA A 390 -19.76 18.05 14.19
CA ALA A 390 -19.06 16.78 14.01
C ALA A 390 -17.64 16.78 14.61
N VAL A 391 -16.91 17.89 14.50
CA VAL A 391 -15.59 18.07 15.14
C VAL A 391 -15.70 18.13 16.67
N ASP A 392 -16.70 18.80 17.21
CA ASP A 392 -16.94 18.90 18.65
C ASP A 392 -17.23 17.51 19.26
N GLU A 393 -18.07 16.69 18.60
CA GLU A 393 -18.33 15.30 19.02
C GLU A 393 -17.13 14.37 18.78
N LEU A 394 -16.36 14.55 17.69
CA LEU A 394 -15.12 13.80 17.43
C LEU A 394 -14.10 14.02 18.57
N LYS A 395 -13.87 15.28 18.92
CA LYS A 395 -12.97 15.70 20.00
C LYS A 395 -13.42 15.13 21.35
N LYS A 396 -14.71 15.24 21.68
CA LYS A 396 -15.30 14.72 22.93
C LYS A 396 -15.11 13.21 23.04
N MET A 397 -15.42 12.47 21.97
CA MET A 397 -15.21 11.02 21.92
C MET A 397 -13.74 10.63 22.05
N ALA A 398 -12.82 11.42 21.49
CA ALA A 398 -11.38 11.21 21.63
C ALA A 398 -10.87 11.38 23.08
N GLU A 399 -11.60 12.06 23.97
CA GLU A 399 -11.23 12.17 25.39
C GLU A 399 -11.38 10.83 26.14
N ASP A 400 -12.24 9.92 25.68
CA ASP A 400 -12.47 8.58 26.26
C ASP A 400 -11.58 7.46 25.67
N LEU A 401 -10.77 7.76 24.65
CA LEU A 401 -9.94 6.77 23.95
C LEU A 401 -8.60 6.50 24.64
N ALA A 402 -8.01 5.34 24.34
CA ALA A 402 -6.61 5.07 24.69
C ALA A 402 -5.69 6.16 24.09
N PRO A 403 -4.60 6.58 24.78
CA PRO A 403 -3.80 7.75 24.40
C PRO A 403 -3.35 7.81 22.93
N GLN A 404 -3.05 6.66 22.30
CA GLN A 404 -2.66 6.65 20.89
C GLN A 404 -3.82 6.99 19.94
N ALA A 405 -4.99 6.40 20.16
CA ALA A 405 -6.17 6.71 19.34
C ALA A 405 -6.70 8.12 19.62
N GLN A 406 -6.59 8.59 20.87
CA GLN A 406 -6.87 9.98 21.25
C GLN A 406 -6.05 10.98 20.41
N VAL A 407 -4.73 10.77 20.31
CA VAL A 407 -3.82 11.62 19.53
C VAL A 407 -4.24 11.74 18.06
N ILE A 408 -4.62 10.63 17.43
CA ILE A 408 -5.04 10.59 16.02
C ILE A 408 -6.23 11.52 15.79
N TYR A 409 -7.30 11.37 16.58
CA TYR A 409 -8.53 12.14 16.40
C TYR A 409 -8.45 13.58 16.92
N LEU A 410 -7.62 13.87 17.94
CA LEU A 410 -7.34 15.24 18.35
C LEU A 410 -6.60 16.02 17.26
N ALA A 411 -5.61 15.42 16.58
CA ALA A 411 -4.92 16.07 15.48
C ALA A 411 -5.86 16.34 14.29
N SER A 412 -6.68 15.36 13.91
CA SER A 412 -7.71 15.55 12.87
C SER A 412 -8.71 16.64 13.24
N ALA A 413 -9.16 16.70 14.51
CA ALA A 413 -10.04 17.76 14.99
C ALA A 413 -9.37 19.15 14.90
N ALA A 414 -8.10 19.27 15.28
CA ALA A 414 -7.36 20.54 15.21
C ALA A 414 -7.23 21.05 13.76
N ASP A 415 -6.88 20.17 12.81
CA ASP A 415 -6.85 20.53 11.38
C ASP A 415 -8.22 20.98 10.87
N LEU A 416 -9.29 20.29 11.26
CA LEU A 416 -10.66 20.65 10.88
C LEU A 416 -11.11 22.00 11.49
N TYR A 417 -10.69 22.35 12.71
CA TYR A 417 -10.92 23.71 13.24
C TYR A 417 -10.19 24.77 12.43
N LEU A 418 -8.95 24.53 11.95
CA LEU A 418 -8.26 25.45 11.04
C LEU A 418 -9.02 25.64 9.73
N GLN A 419 -9.52 24.54 9.14
CA GLN A 419 -10.34 24.61 7.93
C GLN A 419 -11.67 25.37 8.15
N LEU A 420 -12.18 25.42 9.39
CA LEU A 420 -13.34 26.21 9.82
C LEU A 420 -13.00 27.66 10.21
N GLY A 421 -11.73 28.07 10.12
CA GLY A 421 -11.26 29.42 10.50
C GLY A 421 -11.16 29.65 12.01
N ASP A 422 -11.10 28.59 12.82
CA ASP A 422 -11.06 28.63 14.28
C ASP A 422 -9.67 28.29 14.82
N GLN A 423 -8.75 29.21 14.60
CA GLN A 423 -7.35 29.09 15.00
C GLN A 423 -7.22 28.88 16.52
N ASP A 424 -7.94 29.67 17.34
CA ASP A 424 -7.94 29.55 18.81
C ASP A 424 -8.29 28.12 19.30
N SER A 425 -9.23 27.43 18.65
CA SER A 425 -9.59 26.05 19.01
C SER A 425 -8.56 25.03 18.53
N ALA A 426 -7.97 25.24 17.35
CA ALA A 426 -6.88 24.42 16.85
C ALA A 426 -5.63 24.52 17.75
N GLU A 427 -5.15 25.73 18.06
CA GLU A 427 -4.00 25.98 18.95
C GLU A 427 -4.18 25.34 20.33
N ARG A 428 -5.38 25.45 20.90
CA ARG A 428 -5.71 24.81 22.19
C ARG A 428 -5.64 23.27 22.14
N ILE A 429 -5.98 22.66 21.00
CA ILE A 429 -5.88 21.21 20.83
C ILE A 429 -4.44 20.79 20.51
N VAL A 430 -3.71 21.54 19.71
CA VAL A 430 -2.27 21.34 19.45
C VAL A 430 -1.48 21.40 20.76
N SER A 431 -1.75 22.38 21.64
CA SER A 431 -1.13 22.48 22.97
C SER A 431 -1.47 21.29 23.90
N LYS A 432 -2.72 20.79 23.87
CA LYS A 432 -3.08 19.52 24.55
C LYS A 432 -2.32 18.33 23.93
N GLY A 433 -2.20 18.32 22.61
CA GLY A 433 -1.57 17.27 21.82
C GLY A 433 -0.09 17.09 22.13
N PHE A 434 0.67 18.17 22.26
CA PHE A 434 2.08 18.09 22.67
C PHE A 434 2.26 17.51 24.08
N LYS A 435 1.36 17.82 25.03
CA LYS A 435 1.37 17.19 26.36
C LYS A 435 1.06 15.69 26.29
N ALA A 436 0.18 15.27 25.38
CA ALA A 436 -0.07 13.86 25.13
C ALA A 436 1.15 13.17 24.48
N ALA A 437 1.86 13.85 23.58
CA ALA A 437 3.10 13.36 22.98
C ALA A 437 4.23 13.20 24.02
N GLU A 438 4.37 14.14 24.96
CA GLU A 438 5.29 14.01 26.11
C GLU A 438 4.92 12.81 27.00
N ALA A 439 3.64 12.66 27.36
CA ALA A 439 3.18 11.54 28.20
C ALA A 439 3.23 10.17 27.49
N LEU A 440 3.26 10.15 26.14
CA LEU A 440 3.58 8.96 25.36
C LEU A 440 5.10 8.71 25.33
N LEU A 441 5.92 9.76 25.24
CA LEU A 441 7.38 9.63 25.22
C LEU A 441 7.87 9.00 26.53
N GLU A 442 7.37 9.46 27.67
CA GLU A 442 7.66 8.87 28.99
C GLU A 442 7.37 7.36 29.04
N LYS A 443 6.32 6.89 28.35
CA LYS A 443 5.94 5.46 28.26
C LYS A 443 6.72 4.66 27.22
N ASP A 444 7.24 5.31 26.18
CA ASP A 444 8.13 4.69 25.20
C ASP A 444 9.56 4.56 25.77
N THR A 445 9.97 5.49 26.63
CA THR A 445 11.29 5.51 27.30
C THR A 445 11.29 4.91 28.71
N ASP A 446 10.21 4.21 29.11
CA ASP A 446 10.12 3.53 30.40
C ASP A 446 11.30 2.55 30.55
N ALA A 447 12.02 2.61 31.68
CA ALA A 447 13.24 1.82 31.85
C ALA A 447 12.96 0.34 32.15
N ASP A 448 11.80 0.02 32.73
CA ASP A 448 11.39 -1.35 33.09
C ASP A 448 10.64 -2.02 31.93
N ASP A 449 9.93 -1.22 31.11
CA ASP A 449 9.16 -1.70 29.95
C ASP A 449 9.35 -0.79 28.71
N PRO A 450 10.58 -0.66 28.15
CA PRO A 450 10.87 0.25 27.04
C PRO A 450 10.24 -0.19 25.71
N ASN A 451 9.94 0.77 24.84
CA ASN A 451 9.55 0.48 23.46
C ASN A 451 10.79 0.17 22.61
N LEU A 452 10.95 -1.10 22.24
CA LEU A 452 12.08 -1.63 21.47
C LEU A 452 11.94 -1.43 19.95
N ALA A 453 10.91 -0.72 19.50
CA ALA A 453 10.76 -0.33 18.10
C ALA A 453 11.75 0.80 17.71
N LEU A 454 11.93 1.03 16.41
CA LEU A 454 12.61 2.23 15.91
C LEU A 454 11.90 3.50 16.39
N LYS A 455 12.63 4.49 16.93
CA LYS A 455 12.02 5.71 17.49
C LYS A 455 11.12 6.47 16.52
N ALA A 456 11.45 6.49 15.23
CA ALA A 456 10.62 7.11 14.20
C ALA A 456 9.20 6.50 14.08
N TRP A 457 9.03 5.26 14.56
CA TRP A 457 7.78 4.49 14.59
C TRP A 457 7.12 4.46 15.97
N TRP A 458 7.64 5.22 16.94
CA TRP A 458 7.08 5.23 18.29
C TRP A 458 5.70 5.94 18.34
N PRO A 459 4.78 5.47 19.21
CA PRO A 459 3.60 6.18 19.68
C PRO A 459 3.81 7.69 19.87
N SER A 460 4.86 8.06 20.60
CA SER A 460 5.26 9.45 20.86
C SER A 460 5.71 10.22 19.63
N ALA A 461 6.51 9.61 18.73
CA ALA A 461 6.98 10.26 17.52
C ALA A 461 5.83 10.57 16.54
N ASP A 462 4.89 9.62 16.35
CA ASP A 462 3.65 9.87 15.59
C ASP A 462 2.82 11.01 16.21
N ALA A 463 2.74 11.07 17.55
CA ALA A 463 2.06 12.15 18.24
C ALA A 463 2.70 13.52 18.01
N TYR A 464 4.01 13.66 18.20
CA TYR A 464 4.73 14.90 17.88
C TYR A 464 4.49 15.31 16.43
N ARG A 465 4.65 14.39 15.49
CA ARG A 465 4.52 14.63 14.05
C ARG A 465 3.17 15.24 13.67
N ARG A 466 2.08 14.63 14.13
CA ARG A 466 0.72 15.08 13.85
C ARG A 466 0.45 16.50 14.32
N PHE A 467 0.87 16.85 15.55
CA PHE A 467 0.66 18.20 16.08
C PHE A 467 1.63 19.23 15.48
N ILE A 468 2.82 18.80 15.06
CA ILE A 468 3.77 19.61 14.28
C ILE A 468 3.23 19.92 12.88
N GLU A 469 2.61 18.96 12.20
CA GLU A 469 1.97 19.17 10.89
C GLU A 469 0.77 20.13 10.96
N VAL A 470 0.05 20.16 12.09
CA VAL A 470 -1.02 21.15 12.32
C VAL A 470 -0.41 22.51 12.70
N GLU A 471 0.55 22.58 13.63
CA GLU A 471 1.19 23.84 14.03
C GLU A 471 1.92 24.50 12.85
N ALA A 472 2.49 23.73 11.92
CA ALA A 472 3.10 24.26 10.70
C ALA A 472 2.11 25.05 9.84
N LYS A 473 0.82 24.70 9.86
CA LYS A 473 -0.25 25.45 9.16
C LYS A 473 -0.67 26.73 9.89
N ILE A 474 -0.32 26.85 11.18
CA ILE A 474 -0.63 27.99 12.05
C ILE A 474 0.55 28.98 12.06
N SER A 475 1.74 28.50 12.38
CA SER A 475 2.93 29.32 12.59
C SER A 475 4.24 28.54 12.38
N HIS A 476 4.94 28.86 11.29
CA HIS A 476 6.29 28.34 11.02
C HIS A 476 7.30 28.71 12.13
N SER A 477 7.16 29.89 12.76
CA SER A 477 8.07 30.33 13.82
C SER A 477 7.82 29.61 15.14
N THR A 478 6.57 29.33 15.49
CA THR A 478 6.22 28.50 16.65
C THR A 478 6.68 27.07 16.42
N THR A 479 6.40 26.49 15.24
CA THR A 479 6.87 25.15 14.85
C THR A 479 8.38 25.01 15.01
N ALA A 480 9.15 25.99 14.52
CA ALA A 480 10.62 25.99 14.65
C ALA A 480 11.12 26.14 16.10
N ASN A 481 10.30 26.61 17.04
CA ASN A 481 10.63 26.63 18.46
C ASN A 481 10.25 25.31 19.13
N ILE A 482 9.05 24.77 18.86
CA ILE A 482 8.61 23.46 19.38
C ILE A 482 9.59 22.36 18.97
N LEU A 483 10.08 22.35 17.73
CA LEU A 483 11.11 21.41 17.29
C LEU A 483 12.37 21.45 18.18
N LYS A 484 12.79 22.61 18.70
CA LYS A 484 13.95 22.73 19.60
C LYS A 484 13.67 22.17 21.00
N GLU A 485 12.42 22.25 21.44
CA GLU A 485 11.93 21.80 22.76
C GLU A 485 11.74 20.28 22.86
N ILE A 486 11.64 19.56 21.72
CA ILE A 486 11.63 18.09 21.70
C ILE A 486 12.92 17.57 22.35
N LYS A 487 12.74 16.88 23.48
CA LYS A 487 13.82 16.41 24.37
C LYS A 487 14.67 15.30 23.72
N ASP A 488 14.04 14.38 22.99
CA ASP A 488 14.76 13.32 22.28
C ASP A 488 15.37 13.85 20.97
N PRO A 489 16.71 13.77 20.80
CA PRO A 489 17.38 14.37 19.64
C PRO A 489 17.11 13.62 18.33
N GLU A 490 16.74 12.34 18.37
CA GLU A 490 16.47 11.54 17.17
C GLU A 490 15.05 11.80 16.66
N ILE A 491 14.05 11.84 17.56
CA ILE A 491 12.69 12.28 17.25
C ILE A 491 12.74 13.71 16.70
N ARG A 492 13.43 14.63 17.38
CA ARG A 492 13.62 16.02 16.89
C ARG A 492 14.19 16.07 15.48
N THR A 493 15.18 15.24 15.17
CA THR A 493 15.81 15.20 13.83
C THR A 493 14.81 14.70 12.79
N VAL A 494 14.07 13.63 13.07
CA VAL A 494 13.03 13.11 12.17
C VAL A 494 11.92 14.12 11.93
N GLU A 495 11.37 14.74 12.99
CA GLU A 495 10.28 15.70 12.81
C GLU A 495 10.73 17.00 12.12
N SER A 496 11.99 17.40 12.27
CA SER A 496 12.58 18.49 11.47
C SER A 496 12.61 18.15 9.98
N ILE A 497 12.91 16.89 9.62
CA ILE A 497 12.86 16.41 8.23
C ILE A 497 11.41 16.40 7.73
N ILE A 498 10.43 16.01 8.55
CA ILE A 498 9.03 15.97 8.15
C ILE A 498 8.48 17.39 7.91
N VAL A 499 8.80 18.35 8.77
CA VAL A 499 8.44 19.78 8.54
C VAL A 499 9.07 20.29 7.24
N ALA A 500 10.36 20.03 7.04
CA ALA A 500 11.06 20.42 5.82
C ALA A 500 10.39 19.87 4.55
N ARG A 501 9.99 18.60 4.58
CA ARG A 501 9.24 17.91 3.52
C ARG A 501 7.88 18.55 3.24
N THR A 502 7.11 18.83 4.28
CA THR A 502 5.80 19.48 4.18
C THR A 502 5.92 20.89 3.56
N LEU A 503 6.90 21.69 4.00
CA LEU A 503 7.20 23.01 3.42
C LEU A 503 7.67 22.94 1.95
N LEU A 504 8.30 21.84 1.54
CA LEU A 504 8.67 21.58 0.15
C LEU A 504 7.50 21.07 -0.72
N GLY A 505 6.35 20.75 -0.12
CA GLY A 505 5.17 20.22 -0.81
C GLY A 505 5.22 18.71 -1.08
N ASP A 506 6.10 17.97 -0.40
CA ASP A 506 6.19 16.50 -0.45
C ASP A 506 6.09 15.90 0.96
N PRO A 507 4.96 16.07 1.68
CA PRO A 507 4.75 15.44 2.97
C PRO A 507 4.81 13.89 2.84
N PRO A 508 5.34 13.17 3.83
CA PRO A 508 5.38 11.71 3.81
C PRO A 508 3.98 11.09 3.64
N LYS A 509 3.90 10.00 2.88
CA LYS A 509 2.64 9.30 2.62
C LYS A 509 2.43 8.18 3.63
N GLY A 510 1.91 8.58 4.79
CA GLY A 510 1.57 7.69 5.89
C GLY A 510 2.73 7.32 6.81
N TYR A 511 2.38 6.86 8.00
CA TYR A 511 3.30 6.62 9.11
C TYR A 511 3.09 5.25 9.73
N GLN A 512 4.20 4.67 10.22
CA GLN A 512 4.18 3.39 10.88
C GLN A 512 4.10 3.54 12.40
N ILE A 513 2.96 3.11 12.92
CA ILE A 513 2.61 2.74 14.30
C ILE A 513 3.41 1.55 14.83
N THR A 514 4.34 1.62 15.78
CA THR A 514 4.92 0.38 16.36
C THR A 514 5.21 0.47 17.86
N ARG A 515 4.62 -0.45 18.62
CA ARG A 515 4.99 -0.74 20.00
C ARG A 515 5.57 -2.16 20.05
N ARG A 516 6.81 -2.30 20.49
CA ARG A 516 7.47 -3.60 20.68
C ARG A 516 8.03 -3.72 22.09
N LYS A 517 7.68 -4.79 22.80
CA LYS A 517 8.03 -5.02 24.21
C LYS A 517 8.46 -6.45 24.45
N ARG A 518 9.35 -6.67 25.42
CA ARG A 518 9.80 -8.02 25.81
C ARG A 518 8.74 -8.69 26.68
N VAL A 519 8.42 -9.95 26.38
CA VAL A 519 7.42 -10.75 27.11
C VAL A 519 7.98 -12.15 27.30
N GLY A 520 8.45 -12.44 28.51
CA GLY A 520 9.25 -13.63 28.79
C GLY A 520 10.51 -13.66 27.92
N ASP A 521 10.79 -14.81 27.30
CA ASP A 521 11.91 -15.00 26.35
C ASP A 521 11.61 -14.48 24.93
N GLY A 522 10.44 -13.86 24.71
CA GLY A 522 9.96 -13.42 23.40
C GLY A 522 9.58 -11.94 23.33
N TYR A 523 8.88 -11.57 22.25
CA TYR A 523 8.43 -10.20 21.99
C TYR A 523 6.94 -10.15 21.69
N SER A 524 6.27 -9.14 22.25
CA SER A 524 4.98 -8.67 21.76
C SER A 524 5.21 -7.44 20.88
N THR A 525 4.79 -7.53 19.62
CA THR A 525 4.84 -6.42 18.66
C THR A 525 3.42 -6.10 18.23
N THR A 526 3.00 -4.85 18.40
CA THR A 526 1.76 -4.32 17.83
C THR A 526 2.13 -3.24 16.82
N SER A 527 1.76 -3.43 15.56
CA SER A 527 1.98 -2.44 14.48
C SER A 527 0.65 -1.97 13.89
N SER A 528 0.64 -0.74 13.40
CA SER A 528 -0.43 -0.14 12.59
C SER A 528 0.18 0.73 11.50
N SER A 529 -0.43 0.80 10.33
CA SER A 529 -0.13 1.80 9.31
C SER A 529 -1.24 2.86 9.32
N CYS A 530 -0.88 4.12 9.59
CA CYS A 530 -1.78 5.25 9.42
C CYS A 530 -1.47 5.93 8.10
N GLY A 531 -2.31 5.74 7.09
CA GLY A 531 -2.30 6.55 5.86
C GLY A 531 -3.02 7.89 6.05
N PRO A 532 -2.84 8.84 5.10
CA PRO A 532 -3.70 10.02 4.97
C PRO A 532 -5.12 9.67 4.53
#